data_AF-A0A7S3F2M2-F1
#
_entry.id   AF-A0A7S3F2M2-F1
#
_cell.length_a   1.000
_cell.length_b   1.000
_cell.length_c   1.000
_cell.angle_alpha   90.00
_cell.angle_beta   90.00
_cell.angle_gamma   90.00
#
_symmetry.space_group_name_H-M   'P 1'
#
loop_
_entity.id
_entity.type
_entity.pdbx_description
1 polymer ?
#
loop_
_entity_poly.entity_id
_entity_poly.type
_entity_poly.pdbx_seq_one_letter_code
_entity_poly.pdbx_strand_id
1 'polypeptide(L)'
;LPIEEIKSLRGAAAYDKSGVTVDGELDLGLADGVARQSEIIASFALPSTKGTFGISIGTQAPSVVTAHTLMKGTDIPGSDYNVSHYPPNTEPKECEAACAADDKCKAWTYVIRGQPAGSGDCCLKSSIPCPSASSDCTSGAKVETKLPSCGTTGGISCTVDYTPGATSVPVDCGGTKDTLTLLPSEKTVELRIFTDWTFIEAYFQQGRVAITKKIATTPSTGMFFTTSAPLTVDAKAFSMKDIWVDEKAVRASPRVYT
;
A
#
# COMPACT_ATOMS: atom_id res chain seq x y z
N LEU A 1 4.84 -23.50 -22.73
CA LEU A 1 5.60 -23.13 -21.50
C LEU A 1 4.82 -21.97 -20.90
N PRO A 2 4.31 -22.09 -19.67
CA PRO A 2 3.28 -21.18 -19.14
C PRO A 2 3.62 -19.68 -19.27
N ILE A 3 4.91 -19.31 -19.26
CA ILE A 3 5.34 -17.91 -19.33
C ILE A 3 5.20 -17.27 -20.72
N GLU A 4 5.33 -18.03 -21.81
CA GLU A 4 5.15 -17.51 -23.18
C GLU A 4 3.67 -17.34 -23.51
N GLU A 5 2.84 -18.24 -23.00
CA GLU A 5 1.38 -18.14 -23.09
C GLU A 5 0.88 -16.89 -22.37
N ILE A 6 1.37 -16.60 -21.15
CA ILE A 6 1.04 -15.37 -20.41
C ILE A 6 1.47 -14.12 -21.18
N LYS A 7 2.67 -14.11 -21.79
CA LYS A 7 3.13 -12.96 -22.60
C LYS A 7 2.19 -12.67 -23.77
N SER A 8 1.60 -13.70 -24.39
CA SER A 8 0.65 -13.52 -25.50
C SER A 8 -0.66 -12.82 -25.10
N LEU A 9 -1.00 -12.91 -23.81
CA LEU A 9 -2.19 -12.28 -23.23
C LEU A 9 -1.97 -10.81 -22.87
N ARG A 10 -0.74 -10.31 -22.85
CA ARG A 10 -0.46 -8.89 -22.59
C ARG A 10 -1.04 -8.00 -23.70
N GLY A 11 -1.70 -6.93 -23.29
CA GLY A 11 -1.98 -5.77 -24.12
C GLY A 11 -0.75 -4.88 -24.31
N ALA A 12 -0.96 -3.67 -24.84
CA ALA A 12 0.07 -2.64 -24.80
C ALA A 12 0.43 -2.31 -23.33
N ALA A 13 1.70 -1.93 -23.10
CA ALA A 13 2.12 -1.51 -21.77
C ALA A 13 1.33 -0.25 -21.37
N ALA A 14 0.57 -0.34 -20.28
CA ALA A 14 -0.11 0.80 -19.66
C ALA A 14 0.86 1.63 -18.82
N TYR A 15 1.98 1.04 -18.40
CA TYR A 15 3.10 1.69 -17.76
C TYR A 15 4.40 1.02 -18.21
N ASP A 16 5.41 1.81 -18.57
CA ASP A 16 6.76 1.33 -18.92
C ASP A 16 7.77 2.44 -18.59
N LYS A 17 8.33 2.40 -17.38
CA LYS A 17 9.34 3.38 -16.94
C LYS A 17 10.48 2.67 -16.20
N SER A 18 11.68 3.20 -16.38
CA SER A 18 12.90 2.75 -15.71
C SER A 18 13.57 3.91 -14.99
N GLY A 19 14.31 3.60 -13.92
CA GLY A 19 15.04 4.58 -13.13
C GLY A 19 14.13 5.55 -12.36
N VAL A 20 12.91 5.16 -12.03
CA VAL A 20 11.95 6.04 -11.34
C VAL A 20 12.29 6.09 -9.85
N THR A 21 12.56 7.29 -9.33
CA THR A 21 12.73 7.49 -7.89
C THR A 21 11.38 7.64 -7.22
N VAL A 22 11.09 6.79 -6.24
CA VAL A 22 9.88 6.81 -5.41
C VAL A 22 10.28 7.12 -3.97
N ASP A 23 9.69 8.17 -3.39
CA ASP A 23 9.85 8.56 -1.99
C ASP A 23 8.46 8.77 -1.39
N GLY A 24 8.00 7.80 -0.60
CA GLY A 24 6.60 7.72 -0.19
C GLY A 24 5.79 6.91 -1.19
N GLU A 25 4.75 7.50 -1.78
CA GLU A 25 3.91 6.82 -2.77
C GLU A 25 4.07 7.44 -4.16
N LEU A 26 3.98 6.61 -5.19
CA LEU A 26 3.88 7.05 -6.57
C LEU A 26 2.71 6.33 -7.25
N ASP A 27 1.73 7.10 -7.71
CA ASP A 27 0.68 6.59 -8.61
C ASP A 27 1.25 6.31 -10.00
N LEU A 28 0.94 5.14 -10.54
CA LEU A 28 1.33 4.74 -11.88
C LEU A 28 0.51 5.46 -12.96
N GLY A 29 -0.64 6.05 -12.62
CA GLY A 29 -1.51 6.78 -13.54
C GLY A 29 -2.12 5.88 -14.61
N LEU A 30 -2.48 4.64 -14.22
CA LEU A 30 -3.14 3.69 -15.11
C LEU A 30 -4.55 4.18 -15.46
N ALA A 31 -4.99 3.95 -16.70
CA ALA A 31 -6.35 4.27 -17.10
C ALA A 31 -7.39 3.41 -16.34
N ASP A 32 -8.60 3.93 -16.19
CA ASP A 32 -9.72 3.24 -15.54
C ASP A 32 -9.91 1.81 -16.09
N GLY A 33 -10.09 0.87 -15.18
CA GLY A 33 -10.30 -0.54 -15.47
C GLY A 33 -9.03 -1.36 -15.71
N VAL A 34 -7.89 -0.73 -16.04
CA VAL A 34 -6.64 -1.45 -16.33
C VAL A 34 -6.18 -2.26 -15.12
N ALA A 35 -6.09 -1.65 -13.93
CA ALA A 35 -5.54 -2.33 -12.76
C ALA A 35 -6.35 -3.59 -12.35
N ARG A 36 -7.65 -3.66 -12.70
CA ARG A 36 -8.52 -4.78 -12.32
C ARG A 36 -8.22 -6.08 -13.06
N GLN A 37 -7.62 -5.99 -14.25
CA GLN A 37 -7.26 -7.15 -15.06
C GLN A 37 -5.90 -6.88 -15.70
N SER A 38 -4.86 -7.09 -14.92
CA SER A 38 -3.51 -6.63 -15.26
C SER A 38 -2.41 -7.53 -14.75
N GLU A 39 -1.24 -7.33 -15.33
CA GLU A 39 0.02 -7.82 -14.84
C GLU A 39 0.95 -6.62 -14.60
N ILE A 40 1.52 -6.52 -13.41
CA ILE A 40 2.62 -5.60 -13.11
C ILE A 40 3.88 -6.40 -12.77
N ILE A 41 5.02 -5.93 -13.26
CA ILE A 41 6.35 -6.41 -12.92
C ILE A 41 7.15 -5.18 -12.50
N ALA A 42 7.54 -5.11 -11.23
CA ALA A 42 8.36 -4.03 -10.70
C ALA A 42 9.64 -4.61 -10.08
N SER A 43 10.79 -4.01 -10.38
CA SER A 43 12.08 -4.32 -9.82
C SER A 43 12.53 -3.13 -8.97
N PHE A 44 12.53 -3.32 -7.65
CA PHE A 44 12.97 -2.31 -6.68
C PHE A 44 14.45 -2.50 -6.39
N ALA A 45 15.24 -1.43 -6.45
CA ALA A 45 16.61 -1.47 -5.92
C ALA A 45 16.59 -1.79 -4.43
N LEU A 46 17.58 -2.54 -3.92
CA LEU A 46 17.69 -2.77 -2.47
C LEU A 46 18.21 -1.49 -1.79
N PRO A 47 17.50 -0.96 -0.78
CA PRO A 47 17.93 0.28 -0.12
C PRO A 47 19.19 0.07 0.73
N SER A 48 19.95 1.14 0.92
CA SER A 48 21.15 1.16 1.79
C SER A 48 20.81 1.32 3.27
N THR A 49 19.57 1.68 3.59
CA THR A 49 19.01 1.77 4.95
C THR A 49 17.85 0.79 5.10
N LYS A 50 17.48 0.48 6.35
CA LYS A 50 16.27 -0.31 6.61
C LYS A 50 15.05 0.43 6.06
N GLY A 51 14.17 -0.29 5.36
CA GLY A 51 12.94 0.29 4.86
C GLY A 51 11.95 -0.74 4.33
N THR A 52 10.72 -0.29 4.17
CA THR A 52 9.64 -1.07 3.57
C THR A 52 9.32 -0.50 2.19
N PHE A 53 9.18 -1.38 1.21
CA PHE A 53 8.73 -0.99 -0.13
C PHE A 53 7.78 -2.03 -0.73
N GLY A 54 7.03 -1.68 -1.76
CA GLY A 54 6.08 -2.60 -2.37
C GLY A 54 5.16 -1.95 -3.39
N ILE A 55 4.11 -2.71 -3.74
CA ILE A 55 3.03 -2.27 -4.62
C ILE A 55 1.72 -2.30 -3.83
N SER A 56 0.98 -1.21 -3.89
CA SER A 56 -0.41 -1.14 -3.41
C SER A 56 -1.37 -1.13 -4.60
N ILE A 57 -2.48 -1.86 -4.48
CA ILE A 57 -3.54 -1.97 -5.49
C ILE A 57 -4.84 -1.61 -4.80
N GLY A 58 -5.55 -0.60 -5.28
CA GLY A 58 -6.81 -0.17 -4.70
C GLY A 58 -7.25 1.18 -5.24
N THR A 59 -8.28 1.77 -4.66
CA THR A 59 -8.72 3.10 -5.11
C THR A 59 -7.80 4.17 -4.57
N GLN A 60 -7.34 5.08 -5.43
CA GLN A 60 -6.55 6.25 -5.02
C GLN A 60 -7.37 7.02 -3.97
N ALA A 61 -6.91 7.07 -2.71
CA ALA A 61 -7.37 8.11 -1.81
C ALA A 61 -6.96 9.48 -2.40
N PRO A 62 -7.68 10.58 -2.15
CA PRO A 62 -7.36 11.88 -2.75
C PRO A 62 -5.85 12.16 -2.73
N SER A 63 -5.27 12.46 -3.91
CA SER A 63 -3.81 12.48 -4.17
C SER A 63 -3.04 13.46 -3.28
N VAL A 64 -3.75 14.34 -2.56
CA VAL A 64 -3.22 15.11 -1.44
C VAL A 64 -4.31 15.13 -0.36
N VAL A 65 -4.03 14.52 0.79
CA VAL A 65 -4.84 14.73 1.98
C VAL A 65 -4.19 15.81 2.80
N THR A 66 -4.95 16.85 3.13
CA THR A 66 -4.49 17.86 4.07
C THR A 66 -4.78 17.36 5.48
N ALA A 67 -3.73 17.02 6.22
CA ALA A 67 -3.82 16.85 7.66
C ALA A 67 -3.93 18.26 8.28
N HIS A 68 -5.15 18.66 8.61
CA HIS A 68 -5.40 19.92 9.30
C HIS A 68 -4.96 19.83 10.77
N THR A 69 -4.82 20.98 11.42
CA THR A 69 -4.44 21.06 12.83
C THR A 69 -5.54 20.59 13.78
N LEU A 70 -6.79 20.50 13.29
CA LEU A 70 -7.93 19.96 14.02
C LEU A 70 -8.90 19.25 13.06
N MET A 71 -9.15 17.97 13.30
CA MET A 71 -10.01 17.10 12.50
C MET A 71 -10.91 16.27 13.42
N LYS A 72 -12.21 16.61 13.46
CA LYS A 72 -13.21 15.85 14.23
C LYS A 72 -13.57 14.56 13.52
N GLY A 73 -13.94 13.52 14.28
CA GLY A 73 -14.38 12.24 13.72
C GLY A 73 -13.29 11.55 12.91
N THR A 74 -12.03 11.79 13.27
CA THR A 74 -10.85 11.44 12.48
C THR A 74 -9.76 10.90 13.39
N ASP A 75 -9.19 9.75 13.03
CA ASP A 75 -8.00 9.17 13.64
C ASP A 75 -6.78 9.42 12.74
N ILE A 76 -5.62 9.62 13.35
CA ILE A 76 -4.33 9.55 12.65
C ILE A 76 -3.66 8.28 13.19
N PRO A 77 -3.82 7.10 12.57
CA PRO A 77 -3.45 5.84 13.21
C PRO A 77 -1.93 5.64 13.31
N GLY A 78 -1.46 5.21 14.48
CA GLY A 78 -0.08 4.80 14.72
C GLY A 78 0.88 5.93 15.02
N SER A 79 2.19 5.59 15.05
CA SER A 79 3.30 6.50 15.40
C SER A 79 3.20 7.15 16.78
N ASP A 80 2.43 6.58 17.69
CA ASP A 80 2.31 7.04 19.07
C ASP A 80 3.63 6.83 19.81
N TYR A 81 4.19 7.90 20.38
CA TYR A 81 5.36 7.81 21.27
C TYR A 81 5.04 8.16 22.71
N ASN A 82 3.88 8.79 22.96
CA ASN A 82 3.37 9.09 24.29
C ASN A 82 1.84 9.00 24.30
N VAL A 83 1.30 8.19 25.20
CA VAL A 83 -0.13 8.06 25.44
C VAL A 83 -0.40 8.45 26.89
N SER A 84 -1.18 9.51 27.09
CA SER A 84 -1.52 10.03 28.41
C SER A 84 -3.03 9.98 28.62
N HIS A 85 -3.46 9.50 29.79
CA HIS A 85 -4.87 9.41 30.13
C HIS A 85 -5.39 10.75 30.66
N TYR A 86 -6.58 11.14 30.21
CA TYR A 86 -7.25 12.38 30.59
C TYR A 86 -8.63 12.08 31.19
N PRO A 87 -9.05 12.84 32.23
CA PRO A 87 -10.33 12.63 32.89
C PRO A 87 -11.52 12.96 31.97
N PRO A 88 -12.75 12.62 32.39
CA PRO A 88 -13.94 13.04 31.66
C PRO A 88 -14.05 14.54 31.49
N ASN A 89 -14.67 14.96 30.38
CA ASN A 89 -14.85 16.36 29.97
C ASN A 89 -13.56 17.10 29.60
N THR A 90 -12.47 16.37 29.35
CA THR A 90 -11.31 16.94 28.67
C THR A 90 -11.64 17.23 27.21
N GLU A 91 -11.30 18.43 26.76
CA GLU A 91 -11.43 18.83 25.36
C GLU A 91 -10.22 18.37 24.54
N PRO A 92 -10.39 17.96 23.26
CA PRO A 92 -9.29 17.58 22.38
C PRO A 92 -8.17 18.64 22.27
N LYS A 93 -8.49 19.92 22.47
CA LYS A 93 -7.51 21.02 22.46
C LYS A 93 -6.41 20.86 23.51
N GLU A 94 -6.66 20.14 24.61
CA GLU A 94 -5.64 19.87 25.62
C GLU A 94 -4.55 18.94 25.06
N CYS A 95 -4.96 17.98 24.22
CA CYS A 95 -4.04 17.11 23.49
C CYS A 95 -3.29 17.87 22.39
N GLU A 96 -3.98 18.78 21.70
CA GLU A 96 -3.35 19.73 20.75
C GLU A 96 -2.26 20.57 21.43
N ALA A 97 -2.57 21.15 22.60
CA ALA A 97 -1.64 21.97 23.36
C ALA A 97 -0.43 21.16 23.86
N ALA A 98 -0.64 19.92 24.29
CA ALA A 98 0.44 19.01 24.66
C ALA A 98 1.37 18.73 23.47
N CYS A 99 0.81 18.50 22.27
CA CYS A 99 1.61 18.34 21.05
C CYS A 99 2.36 19.62 20.67
N ALA A 100 1.72 20.78 20.81
CA ALA A 100 2.34 22.07 20.52
C ALA A 100 3.58 22.32 21.42
N ALA A 101 3.51 21.91 22.69
CA ALA A 101 4.57 22.07 23.68
C ALA A 101 5.75 21.07 23.55
N ASP A 102 5.61 20.01 22.75
CA ASP A 102 6.65 18.98 22.57
C ASP A 102 7.26 19.04 21.17
N ASP A 103 8.57 19.29 21.07
CA ASP A 103 9.31 19.38 19.81
C ASP A 103 9.29 18.08 18.99
N LYS A 104 9.14 16.92 19.65
CA LYS A 104 9.05 15.61 18.98
C LYS A 104 7.69 15.39 18.32
N CYS A 105 6.66 16.10 18.80
CA CYS A 105 5.31 15.89 18.31
C CYS A 105 5.14 16.44 16.89
N LYS A 106 4.59 15.61 16.01
CA LYS A 106 4.20 15.96 14.64
C LYS A 106 2.69 15.90 14.44
N ALA A 107 2.00 15.02 15.17
CA ALA A 107 0.55 14.91 15.18
C ALA A 107 0.05 14.41 16.55
N TRP A 108 -1.25 14.51 16.77
CA TRP A 108 -1.91 14.04 17.98
C TRP A 108 -3.28 13.45 17.67
N THR A 109 -3.75 12.57 18.54
CA THR A 109 -5.12 12.05 18.53
C THR A 109 -5.65 12.02 19.96
N TYR A 110 -6.79 12.65 20.19
CA TYR A 110 -7.60 12.46 21.37
C TYR A 110 -8.68 11.43 21.07
N VAL A 111 -8.65 10.30 21.76
CA VAL A 111 -9.61 9.21 21.62
C VAL A 111 -10.48 9.12 22.87
N ILE A 112 -11.80 9.17 22.71
CA ILE A 112 -12.74 9.02 23.83
C ILE A 112 -12.80 7.54 24.21
N ARG A 113 -12.13 7.17 25.30
CA ARG A 113 -12.08 5.81 25.84
C ARG A 113 -11.56 5.82 27.27
N GLY A 114 -11.86 4.75 28.00
CA GLY A 114 -11.30 4.49 29.32
C GLY A 114 -12.32 4.59 30.45
N GLN A 115 -11.80 4.61 31.67
CA GLN A 115 -12.58 4.71 32.90
C GLN A 115 -12.10 5.91 33.72
N PRO A 116 -13.01 6.69 34.34
CA PRO A 116 -14.47 6.58 34.27
C PRO A 116 -15.03 6.96 32.88
N ALA A 117 -16.24 6.48 32.55
CA ALA A 117 -16.87 6.75 31.26
C ALA A 117 -16.86 8.25 30.90
N GLY A 118 -16.51 8.55 29.65
CA GLY A 118 -16.30 9.92 29.16
C GLY A 118 -14.86 10.41 29.27
N SER A 119 -13.95 9.63 29.86
CA SER A 119 -12.50 9.87 29.78
C SER A 119 -11.95 9.61 28.38
N GLY A 120 -10.71 10.03 28.15
CA GLY A 120 -10.04 9.84 26.88
C GLY A 120 -8.54 9.74 27.01
N ASP A 121 -7.88 9.23 25.98
CA ASP A 121 -6.44 9.19 25.90
C ASP A 121 -5.95 10.19 24.85
N CYS A 122 -4.92 10.95 25.21
CA CYS A 122 -4.15 11.76 24.29
C CYS A 122 -2.93 10.98 23.79
N CYS A 123 -2.88 10.73 22.50
CA CYS A 123 -1.82 10.00 21.83
C CYS A 123 -0.97 10.96 20.98
N LEU A 124 0.21 11.35 21.48
CA LEU A 124 1.18 12.19 20.76
C LEU A 124 2.03 11.35 19.82
N LYS A 125 2.26 11.86 18.61
CA LYS A 125 2.82 11.09 17.49
C LYS A 125 4.06 11.72 16.88
N SER A 126 5.02 10.88 16.50
CA SER A 126 6.31 11.29 15.95
C SER A 126 6.31 11.47 14.43
N SER A 127 5.22 11.10 13.77
CA SER A 127 4.98 11.35 12.34
C SER A 127 3.52 11.71 12.11
N ILE A 128 3.16 12.04 10.86
CA ILE A 128 1.78 12.30 10.44
C ILE A 128 1.34 11.19 9.48
N PRO A 129 0.94 10.01 10.00
CA PRO A 129 0.23 9.01 9.21
C PRO A 129 -1.04 9.57 8.61
N CYS A 130 -1.65 8.81 7.72
CA CYS A 130 -2.79 9.30 6.99
C CYS A 130 -4.09 9.28 7.77
N PRO A 131 -4.83 10.42 7.80
CA PRO A 131 -6.09 10.50 8.52
C PRO A 131 -7.11 9.46 8.02
N SER A 132 -7.82 8.84 8.94
CA SER A 132 -8.90 7.88 8.68
C SER A 132 -10.15 8.26 9.48
N ALA A 133 -11.34 7.86 8.99
CA ALA A 133 -12.59 8.17 9.68
C ALA A 133 -12.72 7.35 10.98
N SER A 134 -13.04 8.02 12.09
CA SER A 134 -13.28 7.40 13.40
C SER A 134 -14.18 8.28 14.26
N SER A 135 -15.39 7.81 14.61
CA SER A 135 -16.35 8.60 15.38
C SER A 135 -15.87 9.00 16.77
N ASP A 136 -14.93 8.24 17.34
CA ASP A 136 -14.50 8.38 18.73
C ASP A 136 -13.19 9.19 18.85
N CYS A 137 -12.61 9.59 17.71
CA CYS A 137 -11.35 10.29 17.64
C CYS A 137 -11.52 11.74 17.16
N THR A 138 -10.74 12.63 17.77
CA THR A 138 -10.41 13.94 17.22
C THR A 138 -8.90 14.03 17.12
N SER A 139 -8.37 14.37 15.95
CA SER A 139 -6.93 14.39 15.70
C SER A 139 -6.47 15.71 15.12
N GLY A 140 -5.16 15.92 15.05
CA GLY A 140 -4.57 17.08 14.39
C GLY A 140 -3.09 16.91 14.09
N ALA A 141 -2.64 17.51 12.99
CA ALA A 141 -1.21 17.74 12.76
C ALA A 141 -0.74 18.97 13.55
N LYS A 142 0.53 19.01 13.96
CA LYS A 142 1.08 20.20 14.66
C LYS A 142 1.08 21.45 13.78
N VAL A 143 1.22 21.25 12.47
CA VAL A 143 1.07 22.26 11.42
C VAL A 143 0.28 21.65 10.27
N GLU A 144 -0.50 22.47 9.55
CA GLU A 144 -1.21 21.99 8.37
C GLU A 144 -0.22 21.36 7.39
N THR A 145 -0.41 20.08 7.11
CA THR A 145 0.54 19.28 6.32
C THR A 145 -0.19 18.62 5.18
N LYS A 146 0.28 18.86 3.96
CA LYS A 146 -0.13 18.13 2.77
C LYS A 146 0.57 16.78 2.76
N LEU A 147 -0.19 15.70 2.89
CA LEU A 147 0.29 14.34 2.78
C LEU A 147 0.12 13.90 1.32
N PRO A 148 1.22 13.68 0.57
CA PRO A 148 1.16 13.38 -0.86
C PRO A 148 0.67 11.97 -1.19
N SER A 149 0.07 11.25 -0.24
CA SER A 149 -0.52 9.92 -0.43
C SER A 149 -1.05 9.36 0.88
N CYS A 150 -2.34 9.01 0.89
CA CYS A 150 -2.96 8.33 2.02
C CYS A 150 -3.29 6.87 1.81
N GLY A 151 -2.50 6.24 0.96
CA GLY A 151 -2.67 4.85 0.59
C GLY A 151 -3.87 4.68 -0.32
N THR A 152 -4.29 3.42 -0.40
CA THR A 152 -5.43 3.00 -1.19
C THR A 152 -6.61 2.65 -0.29
N THR A 153 -7.81 3.11 -0.62
CA THR A 153 -9.03 2.64 0.07
C THR A 153 -9.55 1.39 -0.63
N GLY A 154 -10.00 0.39 0.16
CA GLY A 154 -10.54 -0.86 -0.37
C GLY A 154 -9.53 -1.72 -1.14
N GLY A 155 -8.24 -1.51 -0.89
CA GLY A 155 -7.13 -2.14 -1.61
C GLY A 155 -6.37 -3.21 -0.83
N ILE A 156 -5.25 -3.63 -1.40
CA ILE A 156 -4.25 -4.52 -0.82
C ILE A 156 -2.85 -3.94 -1.06
N SER A 157 -1.97 -4.07 -0.08
CA SER A 157 -0.55 -3.75 -0.22
C SER A 157 0.27 -5.03 -0.10
N CYS A 158 1.23 -5.18 -1.02
CA CYS A 158 2.18 -6.27 -1.03
C CYS A 158 3.60 -5.69 -0.92
N THR A 159 4.24 -5.92 0.23
CA THR A 159 5.41 -5.20 0.70
C THR A 159 6.53 -6.15 1.14
N VAL A 160 7.73 -5.57 1.16
CA VAL A 160 8.99 -6.19 1.56
C VAL A 160 9.60 -5.31 2.65
N ASP A 161 9.85 -5.85 3.85
CA ASP A 161 10.58 -5.14 4.92
C ASP A 161 12.06 -5.54 4.86
N TYR A 162 12.86 -4.73 4.18
CA TYR A 162 14.26 -5.03 3.94
C TYR A 162 15.17 -4.34 4.94
N THR A 163 16.10 -5.12 5.49
CA THR A 163 17.25 -4.61 6.25
C THR A 163 18.53 -4.89 5.44
N PRO A 164 19.42 -3.90 5.24
CA PRO A 164 20.65 -4.07 4.47
C PRO A 164 21.46 -5.29 4.89
N GLY A 165 21.75 -6.17 3.92
CA GLY A 165 22.52 -7.40 4.14
C GLY A 165 21.70 -8.59 4.64
N ALA A 166 20.39 -8.44 4.85
CA ALA A 166 19.51 -9.55 5.22
C ALA A 166 19.31 -10.50 4.03
N THR A 167 19.50 -11.80 4.29
CA THR A 167 19.17 -12.89 3.36
C THR A 167 17.80 -13.50 3.63
N SER A 168 17.21 -13.19 4.79
CA SER A 168 15.88 -13.61 5.21
C SER A 168 15.04 -12.34 5.43
N VAL A 169 14.11 -12.09 4.52
CA VAL A 169 13.43 -10.80 4.37
C VAL A 169 11.92 -10.99 4.53
N PRO A 170 11.28 -10.41 5.55
CA PRO A 170 9.83 -10.49 5.70
C PRO A 170 9.10 -9.87 4.51
N VAL A 171 8.06 -10.56 4.04
CA VAL A 171 7.11 -10.04 3.06
C VAL A 171 5.69 -10.14 3.62
N ASP A 172 4.84 -9.19 3.24
CA ASP A 172 3.42 -9.16 3.59
C ASP A 172 2.63 -8.83 2.34
N CYS A 173 1.51 -9.50 2.11
CA CYS A 173 0.55 -9.14 1.08
C CYS A 173 -0.86 -9.27 1.64
N GLY A 174 -1.50 -8.14 1.94
CA GLY A 174 -2.83 -8.09 2.57
C GLY A 174 -2.94 -8.84 3.90
N GLY A 175 -1.91 -8.79 4.72
CA GLY A 175 -1.82 -9.45 6.02
C GLY A 175 -1.41 -10.92 5.96
N THR A 176 -1.25 -11.51 4.77
CA THR A 176 -0.57 -12.82 4.65
C THR A 176 0.92 -12.56 4.63
N LYS A 177 1.64 -13.13 5.60
CA LYS A 177 3.08 -12.94 5.78
C LYS A 177 3.85 -14.19 5.39
N ASP A 178 5.03 -13.99 4.83
CA ASP A 178 6.00 -15.05 4.56
C ASP A 178 7.42 -14.46 4.65
N THR A 179 8.43 -15.28 4.38
CA THR A 179 9.84 -14.89 4.42
C THR A 179 10.51 -15.15 3.08
N LEU A 180 10.87 -14.08 2.39
CA LEU A 180 11.63 -14.12 1.15
C LEU A 180 13.11 -14.39 1.44
N THR A 181 13.68 -15.40 0.78
CA THR A 181 15.13 -15.66 0.82
C THR A 181 15.84 -14.94 -0.33
N LEU A 182 16.81 -14.08 0.02
CA LEU A 182 17.65 -13.35 -0.93
C LEU A 182 19.08 -13.90 -0.96
N LEU A 183 19.67 -13.88 -2.16
CA LEU A 183 21.08 -14.20 -2.38
C LEU A 183 21.92 -12.93 -2.13
N PRO A 184 23.14 -13.05 -1.56
CA PRO A 184 24.01 -11.89 -1.34
C PRO A 184 24.39 -11.10 -2.61
N SER A 185 24.28 -11.75 -3.78
CA SER A 185 24.53 -11.13 -5.08
C SER A 185 23.36 -10.29 -5.60
N GLU A 186 22.15 -10.49 -5.08
CA GLU A 186 20.96 -9.76 -5.52
C GLU A 186 21.06 -8.28 -5.12
N LYS A 187 20.72 -7.40 -6.05
CA LYS A 187 20.70 -5.94 -5.89
C LYS A 187 19.31 -5.35 -6.02
N THR A 188 18.36 -6.16 -6.43
CA THR A 188 16.96 -5.79 -6.61
C THR A 188 16.04 -6.87 -6.06
N VAL A 189 14.82 -6.47 -5.76
CA VAL A 189 13.70 -7.38 -5.49
C VAL A 189 12.62 -7.14 -6.53
N GLU A 190 12.28 -8.20 -7.26
CA GLU A 190 11.15 -8.20 -8.18
C GLU A 190 9.86 -8.48 -7.40
N LEU A 191 8.83 -7.68 -7.66
CA LEU A 191 7.46 -7.96 -7.29
C LEU A 191 6.62 -8.02 -8.56
N ARG A 192 6.08 -9.20 -8.84
CA ARG A 192 5.19 -9.44 -9.99
C ARG A 192 3.80 -9.75 -9.47
N ILE A 193 2.80 -8.97 -9.86
CA ILE A 193 1.42 -9.15 -9.40
C ILE A 193 0.49 -9.28 -10.59
N PHE A 194 -0.32 -10.33 -10.57
CA PHE A 194 -1.49 -10.45 -11.42
C PHE A 194 -2.71 -9.99 -10.64
N THR A 195 -3.54 -9.16 -11.26
CA THR A 195 -4.86 -8.82 -10.73
C THR A 195 -5.90 -9.34 -11.71
N ASP A 196 -6.86 -10.10 -11.20
CA ASP A 196 -7.98 -10.63 -11.98
C ASP A 196 -9.28 -10.44 -11.18
N TRP A 197 -9.83 -9.24 -11.31
CA TRP A 197 -11.09 -8.74 -10.76
C TRP A 197 -11.23 -8.85 -9.23
N THR A 198 -11.33 -10.06 -8.71
CA THR A 198 -11.64 -10.34 -7.30
C THR A 198 -10.46 -10.94 -6.53
N PHE A 199 -9.33 -11.15 -7.18
CA PHE A 199 -8.13 -11.66 -6.54
C PHE A 199 -6.87 -11.07 -7.16
N ILE A 200 -5.81 -11.12 -6.36
CA ILE A 200 -4.44 -10.90 -6.81
C ILE A 200 -3.59 -12.13 -6.54
N GLU A 201 -2.57 -12.30 -7.35
CA GLU A 201 -1.48 -13.25 -7.14
C GLU A 201 -0.15 -12.50 -7.17
N ALA A 202 0.49 -12.37 -6.01
CA ALA A 202 1.76 -11.69 -5.85
C ALA A 202 2.90 -12.71 -5.78
N TYR A 203 3.87 -12.55 -6.67
CA TYR A 203 5.07 -13.35 -6.78
C TYR A 203 6.28 -12.48 -6.42
N PHE A 204 6.91 -12.77 -5.30
CA PHE A 204 8.11 -12.07 -4.84
C PHE A 204 9.35 -12.81 -5.36
N GLN A 205 10.28 -12.04 -5.92
CA GLN A 205 11.55 -12.49 -6.49
C GLN A 205 11.40 -13.73 -7.36
N GLN A 206 10.76 -13.56 -8.52
CA GLN A 206 10.56 -14.64 -9.49
C GLN A 206 9.81 -15.86 -8.90
N GLY A 207 8.95 -15.61 -7.89
CA GLY A 207 8.10 -16.64 -7.29
C GLY A 207 8.73 -17.46 -6.17
N ARG A 208 9.85 -17.00 -5.57
CA ARG A 208 10.38 -17.61 -4.34
C ARG A 208 9.39 -17.55 -3.17
N VAL A 209 8.55 -16.53 -3.17
CA VAL A 209 7.32 -16.48 -2.36
C VAL A 209 6.17 -16.17 -3.30
N ALA A 210 5.04 -16.86 -3.13
CA ALA A 210 3.81 -16.62 -3.87
C ALA A 210 2.63 -16.50 -2.90
N ILE A 211 1.85 -15.43 -3.02
CA ILE A 211 0.70 -15.15 -2.16
C ILE A 211 -0.51 -14.80 -3.01
N THR A 212 -1.62 -15.51 -2.79
CA THR A 212 -2.92 -15.22 -3.41
C THR A 212 -3.86 -14.59 -2.39
N LYS A 213 -4.53 -13.50 -2.76
CA LYS A 213 -5.48 -12.79 -1.89
C LYS A 213 -6.70 -12.32 -2.64
N LYS A 214 -7.84 -12.31 -1.95
CA LYS A 214 -9.05 -11.65 -2.45
C LYS A 214 -8.92 -10.14 -2.32
N ILE A 215 -9.42 -9.42 -3.31
CA ILE A 215 -9.56 -7.97 -3.34
C ILE A 215 -10.92 -7.60 -3.95
N ALA A 216 -11.47 -6.44 -3.61
CA ALA A 216 -12.60 -5.87 -4.30
C ALA A 216 -12.12 -4.73 -5.20
N THR A 217 -12.02 -4.98 -6.51
CA THR A 217 -11.61 -3.93 -7.45
C THR A 217 -12.82 -3.20 -8.05
N THR A 218 -12.63 -1.93 -8.37
CA THR A 218 -13.56 -1.02 -9.08
C THR A 218 -12.88 -0.47 -10.33
N PRO A 219 -13.62 0.12 -11.30
CA PRO A 219 -12.99 0.79 -12.45
C PRO A 219 -11.92 1.83 -12.06
N SER A 220 -12.11 2.52 -10.92
CA SER A 220 -11.16 3.50 -10.37
C SER A 220 -10.01 2.89 -9.55
N THR A 221 -9.86 1.57 -9.54
CA THR A 221 -8.70 0.91 -8.91
C THR A 221 -7.45 1.27 -9.68
N GLY A 222 -6.45 1.79 -8.97
CA GLY A 222 -5.11 2.09 -9.46
C GLY A 222 -4.05 1.17 -8.86
N MET A 223 -2.81 1.44 -9.24
CA MET A 223 -1.61 0.79 -8.70
C MET A 223 -0.62 1.87 -8.26
N PHE A 224 0.05 1.63 -7.15
CA PHE A 224 0.92 2.60 -6.51
C PHE A 224 2.20 1.90 -6.05
N PHE A 225 3.35 2.52 -6.30
CA PHE A 225 4.55 2.15 -5.56
C PHE A 225 4.52 2.81 -4.20
N THR A 226 4.93 2.07 -3.16
CA THR A 226 5.06 2.61 -1.80
C THR A 226 6.46 2.33 -1.30
N THR A 227 7.15 3.32 -0.73
CA THR A 227 8.50 3.23 -0.17
C THR A 227 8.58 4.06 1.11
N SER A 228 9.28 3.55 2.13
CA SER A 228 9.53 4.30 3.37
C SER A 228 10.75 5.24 3.30
N ALA A 229 11.48 5.20 2.19
CA ALA A 229 12.65 6.02 1.87
C ALA A 229 12.85 6.05 0.34
N PRO A 230 13.58 7.03 -0.20
CA PRO A 230 13.83 7.13 -1.63
C PRO A 230 14.40 5.83 -2.23
N LEU A 231 13.74 5.29 -3.24
CA LEU A 231 14.13 4.05 -3.91
C LEU A 231 13.95 4.13 -5.42
N THR A 232 14.88 3.53 -6.16
CA THR A 232 14.77 3.40 -7.62
C THR A 232 13.96 2.18 -7.99
N VAL A 233 13.01 2.36 -8.91
CA VAL A 233 12.10 1.33 -9.40
C VAL A 233 12.11 1.30 -10.93
N ASP A 234 12.27 0.10 -11.48
CA ASP A 234 11.97 -0.21 -12.88
C ASP A 234 10.68 -0.99 -12.94
N ALA A 235 9.71 -0.59 -13.77
CA ALA A 235 8.45 -1.31 -13.83
C ALA A 235 7.75 -1.25 -15.16
N LYS A 236 7.00 -2.33 -15.44
CA LYS A 236 6.05 -2.43 -16.55
C LYS A 236 4.72 -2.94 -16.02
N ALA A 237 3.63 -2.33 -16.47
CA ALA A 237 2.27 -2.81 -16.22
C ALA A 237 1.53 -3.00 -17.55
N PHE A 238 0.81 -4.10 -17.67
CA PHE A 238 0.06 -4.50 -18.87
C PHE A 238 -1.40 -4.74 -18.50
N SER A 239 -2.33 -4.31 -19.34
CA SER A 239 -3.66 -4.93 -19.34
C SER A 239 -3.55 -6.37 -19.81
N MET A 240 -4.36 -7.26 -19.26
CA MET A 240 -4.40 -8.67 -19.67
C MET A 240 -5.69 -8.93 -20.45
N LYS A 241 -5.56 -9.63 -21.57
CA LYS A 241 -6.71 -10.07 -22.38
C LYS A 241 -7.49 -11.16 -21.64
N ASP A 242 -8.79 -11.21 -21.91
CA ASP A 242 -9.62 -12.32 -21.48
C ASP A 242 -9.13 -13.63 -22.08
N ILE A 243 -9.08 -14.66 -21.24
CA ILE A 243 -8.82 -16.04 -21.63
C ILE A 243 -10.09 -16.79 -22.06
N TRP A 244 -11.24 -16.11 -21.97
CA TRP A 244 -12.53 -16.67 -22.35
C TRP A 244 -12.61 -16.84 -23.86
N VAL A 245 -12.75 -18.08 -24.28
CA VAL A 245 -13.08 -18.46 -25.67
C VAL A 245 -14.57 -18.71 -25.79
N ASP A 246 -15.16 -18.20 -26.87
CA ASP A 246 -16.57 -18.36 -27.18
C ASP A 246 -16.96 -19.85 -27.26
N GLU A 247 -18.12 -20.20 -26.68
CA GLU A 247 -18.59 -21.59 -26.62
C GLU A 247 -18.71 -22.23 -28.00
N LYS A 248 -19.18 -21.50 -29.00
CA LYS A 248 -19.31 -21.98 -30.38
C LYS A 248 -17.94 -22.26 -30.98
N ALA A 249 -16.95 -21.41 -30.70
CA ALA A 249 -15.56 -21.63 -31.11
C ALA A 249 -14.96 -22.88 -30.46
N VAL A 250 -15.21 -23.10 -29.16
CA VAL A 250 -14.78 -24.32 -28.45
C VAL A 250 -15.43 -25.56 -29.04
N ARG A 251 -16.74 -25.51 -29.30
CA ARG A 251 -17.50 -26.64 -29.88
C ARG A 251 -17.09 -26.95 -31.32
N ALA A 252 -16.67 -25.95 -32.09
CA ALA A 252 -16.21 -26.12 -33.47
C ALA A 252 -14.75 -26.57 -33.59
N SER A 253 -13.97 -26.50 -32.49
CA SER A 253 -12.56 -26.86 -32.50
C SER A 253 -12.37 -28.37 -32.68
N PRO A 254 -11.49 -28.83 -33.60
CA PRO A 254 -11.22 -30.25 -33.80
C PRO A 254 -10.73 -30.90 -32.50
N ARG A 255 -11.42 -31.94 -32.04
CA ARG A 255 -10.95 -32.75 -30.91
C ARG A 255 -10.00 -33.81 -31.43
N VAL A 256 -8.73 -33.68 -31.07
CA VAL A 256 -7.74 -34.72 -31.34
C VAL A 256 -7.94 -35.81 -30.29
N TYR A 257 -8.55 -36.92 -30.69
CA TYR A 257 -8.57 -38.14 -29.90
C TYR A 257 -7.32 -38.95 -30.31
N THR A 258 -6.26 -38.86 -29.51
CA THR A 258 -5.13 -39.81 -29.57
C THR A 258 -5.36 -40.95 -28.61
#